data_AF-F0Y136-F1
#
_entry.id   AF-F0Y136-F1
#
_cell.length_a   1.000
_cell.length_b   1.000
_cell.length_c   1.000
_cell.angle_alpha   90.00
_cell.angle_beta   90.00
_cell.angle_gamma   90.00
#
_symmetry.space_group_name_H-M   'P 1'
#
loop_
_entity.id
_entity.type
_entity.pdbx_description
1 polymer ?
#
loop_
_entity_poly.entity_id
_entity_poly.type
_entity_poly.pdbx_seq_one_letter_code
_entity_poly.pdbx_strand_id
1 'polypeptide(L)'
;VPGKSELDEMTAAKQISDLDSLSARWQRQKDLREWEESRLTGWSEQAEIINGRTAMFFLIVGLLTELWTGQSIPEQVVTMARVGGFI
;
A
#
# COMPACT_ATOMS: atom_id res chain seq x y z
N VAL A 1 -35.91 7.83 28.83
CA VAL A 1 -35.89 7.59 27.37
C VAL A 1 -36.69 6.32 27.12
N PRO A 2 -37.79 6.37 26.37
CA PRO A 2 -38.58 5.17 26.06
C PRO A 2 -37.70 4.22 25.23
N GLY A 3 -37.61 2.94 25.63
CA GLY A 3 -36.80 1.93 24.92
C GLY A 3 -35.78 1.15 25.76
N LYS A 4 -35.67 1.38 27.07
CA LYS A 4 -34.93 0.48 27.97
C LYS A 4 -35.86 -0.61 28.49
N SER A 5 -36.13 -1.64 27.68
CA SER A 5 -36.50 -2.93 28.27
C SER A 5 -35.24 -3.48 28.93
N GLU A 6 -35.30 -3.75 30.23
CA GLU A 6 -34.22 -4.51 30.88
C GLU A 6 -34.11 -5.84 30.15
N LEU A 7 -32.98 -6.05 29.46
CA LEU A 7 -32.71 -7.28 28.77
C LEU A 7 -32.52 -8.36 29.83
N ASP A 8 -33.18 -9.49 29.63
CA ASP A 8 -32.90 -10.71 30.40
C ASP A 8 -31.39 -10.99 30.40
N GLU A 9 -30.82 -11.31 31.56
CA GLU A 9 -29.36 -11.39 31.76
C GLU A 9 -28.70 -12.35 30.77
N MET A 10 -29.39 -13.43 30.42
CA MET A 10 -28.93 -14.41 29.44
C MET A 10 -28.92 -13.86 28.00
N THR A 11 -29.89 -13.01 27.65
CA THR A 11 -29.94 -12.35 26.34
C THR A 11 -28.86 -11.27 26.24
N ALA A 12 -28.63 -10.51 27.31
CA ALA A 12 -27.55 -9.52 27.38
C ALA A 12 -26.16 -10.17 27.26
N ALA A 13 -25.92 -11.27 27.99
CA ALA A 13 -24.66 -12.01 27.92
C ALA A 13 -24.40 -12.56 26.50
N LYS A 14 -25.44 -13.07 25.83
CA LYS A 14 -25.33 -13.55 24.45
C LYS A 14 -24.97 -12.42 23.48
N GLN A 15 -25.62 -11.27 23.59
CA GLN A 15 -25.33 -10.10 22.75
C GLN A 15 -23.90 -9.59 22.95
N ILE A 16 -23.40 -9.58 24.20
CA ILE A 16 -22.01 -9.21 24.49
C ILE A 16 -21.04 -10.19 23.83
N SER A 17 -21.27 -11.50 23.97
CA SER A 17 -20.45 -12.53 23.31
C SER A 17 -20.44 -12.40 21.79
N ASP A 18 -21.59 -12.10 21.18
CA ASP A 18 -21.71 -11.90 19.74
C ASP A 18 -20.93 -10.65 19.29
N LEU A 19 -21.04 -9.54 20.04
CA LEU A 19 -20.31 -8.31 19.79
C LEU A 19 -18.79 -8.48 19.95
N ASP A 20 -18.33 -9.21 20.97
CA ASP A 20 -16.92 -9.53 21.17
C ASP A 20 -16.37 -10.36 20.01
N SER A 21 -17.15 -11.33 19.53
CA SER A 21 -16.78 -12.15 18.38
C SER A 21 -16.66 -11.31 17.09
N LEU A 22 -17.55 -10.32 16.92
CA LEU A 22 -17.54 -9.42 15.77
C LEU A 22 -16.33 -8.47 15.84
N SER A 23 -16.11 -7.87 17.01
CA SER A 23 -14.95 -7.02 17.29
C SER A 23 -13.64 -7.74 16.98
N ALA A 24 -13.49 -8.97 17.45
CA ALA A 24 -12.30 -9.78 17.19
C ALA A 24 -12.10 -10.14 15.70
N ARG A 25 -13.18 -10.21 14.91
CA ARG A 25 -13.06 -10.41 13.44
C ARG A 25 -12.63 -9.13 12.75
N TRP A 26 -13.21 -7.99 13.11
CA TRP A 26 -12.84 -6.70 12.54
C TRP A 26 -11.41 -6.30 12.88
N GLN A 27 -10.98 -6.54 14.12
CA GLN A 27 -9.60 -6.27 14.51
C GLN A 27 -8.62 -7.10 13.66
N ARG A 28 -8.87 -8.40 13.49
CA ARG A 28 -8.04 -9.26 12.62
C ARG A 28 -8.00 -8.79 11.17
N GLN A 29 -9.13 -8.34 10.61
CA GLN A 29 -9.17 -7.81 9.25
C GLN A 29 -8.38 -6.50 9.11
N LYS A 30 -8.49 -5.62 10.11
CA LYS A 30 -7.74 -4.38 10.17
C LYS A 30 -6.24 -4.66 10.25
N ASP A 31 -5.82 -5.55 11.15
CA ASP A 31 -4.41 -5.90 11.33
C ASP A 31 -3.81 -6.49 10.06
N LEU A 32 -4.57 -7.35 9.34
CA LEU A 32 -4.15 -7.90 8.06
C LEU A 32 -3.98 -6.81 6.99
N ARG A 33 -4.94 -5.88 6.92
CA ARG A 33 -4.88 -4.76 5.98
C ARG A 33 -3.70 -3.84 6.29
N GLU A 34 -3.50 -3.48 7.54
CA GLU A 34 -2.35 -2.66 7.96
C GLU A 34 -1.03 -3.37 7.68
N TRP A 35 -0.97 -4.69 7.87
CA TRP A 35 0.20 -5.48 7.51
C TRP A 35 0.46 -5.48 6.00
N GLU A 36 -0.56 -5.70 5.17
CA GLU A 36 -0.45 -5.63 3.70
C GLU A 36 -0.06 -4.23 3.22
N GLU A 37 -0.65 -3.19 3.79
CA GLU A 37 -0.30 -1.79 3.51
C GLU A 37 1.15 -1.49 3.95
N SER A 38 1.62 -2.03 5.07
CA SER A 38 3.00 -1.83 5.52
C SER A 38 4.04 -2.57 4.67
N ARG A 39 3.61 -3.49 3.79
CA ARG A 39 4.50 -4.34 3.01
C ARG A 39 5.08 -3.56 1.82
N LEU A 40 6.31 -3.09 1.98
CA LEU A 40 7.04 -2.36 0.94
C LEU A 40 7.77 -3.25 -0.08
N THR A 41 7.90 -4.55 0.20
CA THR A 41 8.67 -5.49 -0.62
C THR A 41 7.80 -6.61 -1.19
N GLY A 42 8.17 -7.13 -2.36
CA GLY A 42 7.43 -8.18 -3.06
C GLY A 42 6.25 -7.62 -3.86
N TRP A 43 5.29 -8.49 -4.19
CA TRP A 43 4.09 -8.13 -4.94
C TRP A 43 3.05 -7.51 -4.01
N SER A 44 3.21 -6.24 -3.67
CA SER A 44 2.23 -5.47 -2.89
C SER A 44 1.76 -4.25 -3.67
N GLU A 45 0.54 -3.80 -3.37
CA GLU A 45 -0.03 -2.60 -3.99
C GLU A 45 0.86 -1.37 -3.78
N GLN A 46 1.41 -1.18 -2.57
CA GLN A 46 2.34 -0.10 -2.29
C GLN A 46 3.61 -0.17 -3.15
N ALA A 47 4.20 -1.36 -3.31
CA ALA A 47 5.38 -1.53 -4.15
C ALA A 47 5.06 -1.22 -5.63
N GLU A 48 3.90 -1.64 -6.13
CA GLU A 48 3.45 -1.32 -7.49
C GLU A 48 3.23 0.18 -7.70
N ILE A 49 2.60 0.86 -6.74
CA ILE A 49 2.40 2.33 -6.79
C ILE A 49 3.75 3.05 -6.82
N ILE A 50 4.68 2.68 -5.93
CA ILE A 50 6.01 3.31 -5.85
C ILE A 50 6.80 3.06 -7.15
N ASN A 51 6.83 1.82 -7.64
CA ASN A 51 7.53 1.46 -8.87
C ASN A 51 6.92 2.17 -10.08
N GLY A 52 5.59 2.21 -10.18
CA GLY A 52 4.88 2.89 -11.26
C GLY A 52 5.15 4.40 -11.28
N ARG A 53 5.11 5.06 -10.12
CA ARG A 53 5.45 6.50 -10.00
C ARG A 53 6.89 6.78 -10.37
N THR A 54 7.82 5.95 -9.91
CA THR A 54 9.24 6.06 -10.23
C THR A 54 9.46 5.90 -11.74
N ALA A 55 8.82 4.92 -12.37
CA ALA A 55 8.90 4.70 -13.82
C ALA A 55 8.35 5.89 -14.62
N MET A 56 7.17 6.42 -14.25
CA MET A 56 6.60 7.61 -14.89
C MET A 56 7.52 8.83 -14.74
N PHE A 57 8.12 9.03 -13.58
CA PHE A 57 9.09 10.11 -13.35
C PHE A 57 10.30 9.99 -14.27
N PHE A 58 10.96 8.82 -14.31
CA PHE A 58 12.14 8.62 -15.16
C PHE A 58 11.81 8.67 -16.65
N LEU A 59 10.62 8.25 -17.06
CA LEU A 59 10.19 8.40 -18.44
C LEU A 59 10.09 9.89 -18.82
N ILE A 60 9.42 10.71 -18.00
CA ILE A 60 9.28 12.15 -18.28
C ILE A 60 10.63 12.84 -18.27
N VAL A 61 11.45 12.62 -17.24
CA VAL A 61 12.78 13.23 -17.13
C VAL A 61 13.69 12.75 -18.26
N GLY A 62 13.62 11.47 -18.63
CA GLY A 62 14.39 10.90 -19.73
C GLY A 62 14.03 11.52 -21.08
N LEU A 63 12.74 11.70 -21.35
CA LEU A 63 12.26 12.37 -22.56
C LEU A 63 12.68 13.85 -22.60
N LEU A 64 12.60 14.56 -21.47
CA LEU A 64 13.08 15.95 -21.39
C LEU A 64 14.60 16.02 -21.59
N THR A 65 15.35 15.07 -21.03
CA THR A 65 16.81 15.01 -21.21
C THR A 65 17.16 14.74 -22.66
N GLU A 66 16.45 13.82 -23.32
CA GLU A 66 16.62 13.52 -24.75
C GLU A 66 16.31 14.75 -25.61
N LEU A 67 15.25 15.49 -25.30
CA LEU A 67 14.90 16.73 -26.00
C LEU A 67 16.00 17.80 -25.91
N TRP A 68 16.69 17.90 -24.78
CA TRP A 68 17.70 18.94 -24.55
C TRP A 68 19.12 18.53 -24.97
N THR A 69 19.48 17.27 -24.80
CA THR A 69 20.85 16.77 -25.00
C THR A 69 21.03 15.99 -26.30
N GLY A 70 19.92 15.52 -26.90
CA GLY A 70 19.94 14.59 -28.03
C GLY A 70 20.31 13.16 -27.65
N GLN A 71 20.55 12.87 -26.37
CA GLN A 71 20.90 11.54 -25.89
C GLN A 71 19.64 10.69 -25.68
N SER A 72 19.57 9.54 -26.34
CA SER A 72 18.41 8.64 -26.23
C SER A 72 18.29 8.01 -24.83
N ILE A 73 17.07 7.68 -24.39
CA ILE A 73 16.84 7.03 -23.08
C ILE A 73 17.75 5.79 -22.85
N PRO A 74 17.93 4.85 -23.82
CA PRO A 74 18.85 3.72 -23.62
C PRO A 74 20.31 4.16 -23.37
N GLU A 75 20.79 5.19 -24.06
CA GLU A 75 22.14 5.72 -23.86
C GLU A 75 22.27 6.41 -22.49
N GLN A 76 21.21 7.07 -22.02
CA GLN A 76 21.17 7.64 -20.67
C GLN A 76 21.33 6.53 -19.62
N VAL A 77 20.66 5.39 -19.78
CA VAL A 77 20.81 4.23 -18.87
C VAL A 77 22.25 3.69 -18.87
N VAL A 78 22.85 3.53 -20.06
CA VAL A 78 24.26 3.11 -20.18
C VAL A 78 25.20 4.12 -19.51
N THR A 79 24.93 5.41 -19.67
CA THR A 79 25.72 6.48 -19.06
C THR A 79 25.61 6.45 -17.54
N MET A 80 24.40 6.28 -17.00
CA MET A 80 24.19 6.13 -15.56
C MET A 80 24.88 4.88 -15.01
N ALA A 81 24.82 3.75 -15.71
CA ALA A 81 25.50 2.53 -15.32
C ALA A 81 27.03 2.70 -15.29
N ARG A 82 27.58 3.41 -16.29
CA ARG A 82 29.01 3.74 -16.36
C ARG A 82 29.46 4.69 -15.26
N VAL A 83 28.73 5.79 -15.05
CA VAL A 83 29.03 6.75 -13.98
C VAL A 83 28.90 6.10 -12.59
N GLY A 84 27.94 5.18 -12.44
CA GLY A 84 27.76 4.38 -11.22
C GLY A 84 28.79 3.26 -11.02
N GLY A 85 29.69 3.03 -11.98
CA GLY A 85 30.75 2.02 -11.89
C GLY A 85 30.29 0.56 -12.06
N PHE A 86 29.10 0.34 -12.64
CA PHE A 86 28.62 -1.02 -12.94
C PHE A 86 29.25 -1.60 -14.21
N ILE A 87 29.65 -0.72 -15.16
CA ILE A 87 30.29 -1.04 -16.43
C ILE A 87 31.32 0.02 -16.83
#